data_AF-A0A0N1G684-F1
#
_entry.id   AF-A0A0N1G684-F1
#
_cell.length_a   1.000
_cell.length_b   1.000
_cell.length_c   1.000
_cell.angle_alpha   90.00
_cell.angle_beta   90.00
_cell.angle_gamma   90.00
#
_symmetry.space_group_name_H-M   'P 1'
#
loop_
_entity.id
_entity.type
_entity.pdbx_description
1 polymer ?
#
loop_
_entity_poly.entity_id
_entity_poly.type
_entity_poly.pdbx_seq_one_letter_code
_entity_poly.pdbx_strand_id
1 'polypeptide(L)' 'MSEPKKKLRTIDAPFVALGPSGVAIRDRLKHLTDVDDKVLRLVGEHLGRLASLDLKNRCADGLDHNSDTWAALCAGP' A
#
# COMPACT_ATOMS: atom_id res chain seq x y z
N MET A 1 44.24 -0.04 -14.89
CA MET A 1 43.88 0.32 -13.50
C MET A 1 42.42 -0.09 -13.31
N SER A 2 42.14 -1.15 -12.54
CA SER A 2 40.75 -1.57 -12.26
C SER A 2 40.18 -0.73 -11.14
N GLU A 3 38.99 -0.17 -11.33
CA GLU A 3 38.29 0.59 -10.29
C GLU A 3 37.98 -0.29 -9.07
N PRO A 4 38.06 0.25 -7.84
CA PRO A 4 37.78 -0.52 -6.65
C PRO A 4 36.29 -0.90 -6.60
N LYS A 5 36.00 -2.21 -6.63
CA LYS A 5 34.66 -2.75 -6.46
C LYS A 5 34.06 -2.24 -5.15
N LYS A 6 33.08 -1.32 -5.26
CA LYS A 6 32.32 -0.77 -4.14
C LYS A 6 31.69 -1.93 -3.36
N LYS A 7 32.08 -2.12 -2.10
CA LYS A 7 31.52 -3.18 -1.24
C LYS A 7 30.01 -2.99 -1.15
N LEU A 8 29.26 -4.00 -1.60
CA LEU A 8 27.81 -4.04 -1.46
C LEU A 8 27.45 -4.27 0.01
N ARG A 9 26.37 -3.62 0.47
CA ARG A 9 25.84 -3.83 1.82
C ARG A 9 25.19 -5.22 1.90
N THR A 10 25.29 -5.85 3.07
CA THR A 10 24.59 -7.11 3.37
C THR A 10 23.08 -6.88 3.27
N ILE A 11 22.37 -7.79 2.58
CA ILE A 11 20.91 -7.78 2.51
C ILE A 11 20.38 -8.58 3.70
N ASP A 12 19.47 -8.00 4.46
CA ASP A 12 18.80 -8.68 5.58
C ASP A 12 17.90 -9.83 5.08
N ALA A 13 17.60 -10.77 5.99
CA ALA A 13 16.72 -11.88 5.67
C ALA A 13 15.33 -11.36 5.23
N PRO A 14 14.69 -12.00 4.23
CA PRO A 14 13.30 -11.69 3.89
C PRO A 14 12.41 -11.80 5.12
N PHE A 15 11.57 -10.78 5.34
CA PHE A 15 10.58 -10.79 6.41
C PHE A 15 9.20 -10.43 5.86
N VAL A 16 8.16 -10.91 6.53
CA VAL A 16 6.79 -10.49 6.25
C VAL A 16 6.52 -9.26 7.10
N ALA A 17 6.41 -8.10 6.47
CA ALA A 17 5.87 -6.92 7.14
C ALA A 17 4.44 -7.24 7.57
N LEU A 18 4.09 -6.91 8.83
CA LEU A 18 2.69 -6.91 9.23
C LEU A 18 1.95 -6.01 8.24
N GLY A 19 0.92 -6.56 7.58
CA GLY A 19 0.06 -5.77 6.72
C GLY A 19 -0.47 -4.56 7.49
N PRO A 20 -0.78 -3.44 6.81
CA PRO A 20 -1.22 -2.22 7.47
C PRO A 20 -2.29 -2.57 8.51
N SER A 21 -2.04 -2.17 9.76
CA SER A 21 -2.99 -2.33 10.87
C SER A 21 -4.23 -1.49 10.55
N GLY A 22 -5.18 -2.06 9.82
CA GLY A 22 -6.32 -1.27 9.36
C GLY A 22 -7.50 -2.05 8.79
N VAL A 23 -7.29 -3.20 8.14
CA VAL A 23 -8.44 -3.93 7.57
C VAL A 23 -8.19 -5.44 7.58
N ALA A 24 -8.79 -6.14 8.53
CA ALA A 24 -9.11 -7.54 8.31
C ALA A 24 -10.23 -7.58 7.26
N ILE A 25 -9.96 -8.13 6.07
CA ILE A 25 -11.03 -8.43 5.10
C ILE A 25 -11.91 -9.50 5.74
N ARG A 26 -13.00 -9.07 6.38
CA ARG A 26 -14.05 -9.99 6.81
C ARG A 26 -14.80 -10.37 5.54
N ASP A 27 -14.53 -11.57 5.07
CA ASP A 27 -15.23 -12.22 3.95
C ASP A 27 -16.75 -12.36 4.19
N ARG A 28 -17.23 -12.12 5.42
CA ARG A 28 -18.62 -12.34 5.83
C ARG A 28 -19.20 -11.18 6.61
N LEU A 29 -19.49 -10.08 5.92
CA LEU A 29 -20.51 -9.15 6.38
C LEU A 29 -21.87 -9.86 6.27
N LYS A 30 -22.58 -10.03 7.40
CA LYS A 30 -23.88 -10.71 7.46
C LYS A 30 -25.02 -9.69 7.54
N HIS A 31 -26.21 -10.09 7.12
CA HIS A 31 -27.44 -9.29 7.20
C HIS A 31 -27.37 -7.96 6.43
N LEU A 32 -26.60 -7.92 5.34
CA LEU A 32 -26.59 -6.77 4.43
C LEU A 32 -27.92 -6.68 3.69
N THR A 33 -28.45 -5.47 3.60
CA THR A 33 -29.51 -5.15 2.65
C THR A 33 -28.92 -4.97 1.24
N ASP A 34 -29.78 -4.99 0.21
CA ASP A 34 -29.34 -4.72 -1.17
C ASP A 34 -28.69 -3.33 -1.32
N VAL A 35 -29.11 -2.37 -0.48
CA VAL A 35 -28.54 -1.02 -0.46
C VAL A 35 -27.13 -1.06 0.13
N ASP A 36 -26.92 -1.81 1.22
CA ASP A 36 -25.60 -1.95 1.84
C ASP A 36 -24.60 -2.61 0.88
N ASP A 37 -25.01 -3.68 0.20
CA ASP A 37 -24.18 -4.35 -0.81
C ASP A 37 -23.74 -3.38 -1.92
N LYS A 38 -24.69 -2.60 -2.45
CA LYS A 38 -24.41 -1.59 -3.48
C LYS A 38 -23.43 -0.53 -2.99
N VAL A 39 -23.62 -0.01 -1.78
CA VAL A 39 -22.72 1.00 -1.20
C VAL A 39 -21.33 0.42 -0.99
N LEU A 40 -21.23 -0.78 -0.42
CA LEU A 40 -19.95 -1.45 -0.18
C LEU A 40 -19.20 -1.73 -1.48
N ARG A 41 -19.91 -2.12 -2.54
CA ARG A 41 -19.30 -2.32 -3.87
C ARG A 41 -18.76 -1.02 -4.44
N LEU A 42 -19.53 0.07 -4.42
CA LEU A 42 -19.11 1.37 -4.94
C LEU A 42 -17.91 1.94 -4.15
N VAL A 43 -17.97 1.87 -2.82
CA VAL A 43 -16.88 2.33 -1.95
C VAL A 43 -15.65 1.45 -2.14
N GLY A 44 -15.81 0.14 -2.22
CA GLY A 44 -14.71 -0.80 -2.46
C GLY A 44 -14.01 -0.55 -3.80
N GLU A 45 -14.76 -0.33 -4.88
CA GLU A 45 -14.20 0.02 -6.19
C GLU A 45 -13.44 1.35 -6.16
N HIS A 46 -13.99 2.37 -5.49
CA HIS A 46 -13.35 3.67 -5.36
C HIS A 46 -12.05 3.59 -4.55
N LEU A 47 -12.09 3.00 -3.36
CA LEU A 47 -10.93 2.83 -2.49
C LEU A 47 -9.86 1.94 -3.13
N GLY A 48 -10.27 0.87 -3.82
CA GLY A 48 -9.34 0.00 -4.55
C GLY A 48 -8.58 0.73 -5.65
N ARG A 49 -9.25 1.64 -6.39
CA ARG A 49 -8.59 2.50 -7.38
C ARG A 49 -7.58 3.43 -6.71
N LEU A 50 -7.96 4.13 -5.64
CA LEU A 50 -7.07 5.04 -4.93
C LEU A 50 -5.84 4.31 -4.37
N ALA A 51 -6.04 3.17 -3.72
CA ALA A 51 -4.96 2.35 -3.19
C ALA A 51 -4.00 1.85 -4.29
N SER A 52 -4.52 1.50 -5.47
CA SER A 52 -3.69 1.08 -6.60
C SER A 52 -2.84 2.23 -7.16
N LEU A 53 -3.39 3.45 -7.20
CA LEU A 53 -2.66 4.65 -7.62
C LEU A 53 -1.58 5.04 -6.60
N ASP A 54 -1.91 4.99 -5.31
CA ASP A 54 -0.93 5.19 -4.24
C ASP A 54 0.22 4.18 -4.35
N LEU A 55 -0.11 2.89 -4.47
CA LEU A 55 0.90 1.83 -4.63
C LEU A 55 1.79 2.07 -5.85
N LYS A 56 1.20 2.46 -6.99
CA LYS A 56 1.97 2.79 -8.20
C LYS A 56 2.99 3.90 -7.93
N ASN A 57 2.58 4.99 -7.26
CA ASN A 57 3.46 6.11 -6.96
C ASN A 57 4.57 5.69 -5.99
N ARG A 58 4.23 4.97 -4.92
CA ARG A 58 5.21 4.46 -3.95
C ARG A 58 6.21 3.50 -4.56
N CYS A 59 5.78 2.66 -5.50
CA CYS A 59 6.68 1.81 -6.27
C CYS A 59 7.63 2.61 -7.18
N ALA A 60 7.16 3.73 -7.75
CA ALA A 60 7.99 4.62 -8.56
C ALA A 60 9.03 5.39 -7.72
N ASP A 61 8.69 5.78 -6.49
CA ASP A 61 9.57 6.51 -5.57
C ASP A 61 10.77 5.68 -5.05
N GLY A 62 10.82 4.37 -5.32
CA GLY A 62 12.03 3.56 -5.12
C GLY A 62 12.47 3.49 -3.65
N LEU A 63 13.71 3.87 -3.32
CA LEU A 63 14.23 4.00 -1.94
C LEU A 63 14.45 5.46 -1.52
N ASP A 64 14.10 6.42 -2.38
CA ASP A 64 14.36 7.86 -2.18
C ASP A 64 13.25 8.57 -1.39
N HIS A 65 12.33 7.81 -0.78
CA HIS A 65 11.18 8.32 -0.07
C HIS A 65 11.42 8.48 1.44
N ASN A 66 10.80 9.48 2.06
CA ASN A 66 10.67 9.58 3.51
C ASN A 66 9.21 9.32 3.94
N SER A 67 8.99 8.95 5.21
CA SER A 67 7.66 8.63 5.76
C SER A 67 6.66 9.80 5.65
N ASP A 68 7.14 11.05 5.66
CA ASP A 68 6.32 12.26 5.57
C ASP A 68 5.75 12.44 4.16
N THR A 69 6.47 11.99 3.13
CA THR A 69 6.06 12.12 1.71
C THR A 69 4.91 11.16 1.38
N TRP A 70 4.88 9.98 2.01
CA TRP A 70 3.78 9.02 1.85
C TRP A 70 2.54 9.38 2.66
N ALA A 71 2.69 10.01 3.83
CA ALA A 71 1.55 10.44 4.65
C ALA A 71 0.72 11.52 3.95
N ALA A 72 1.36 12.41 3.19
CA ALA A 72 0.70 13.47 2.44
C ALA A 72 -0.18 12.98 1.28
N LEU A 73 0.09 11.78 0.73
CA LEU A 73 -0.72 11.17 -0.35
C LEU A 73 -1.97 10.45 0.17
N CYS A 74 -1.94 9.97 1.41
CA CYS A 74 -3.09 9.34 2.09
C CYS A 74 -4.14 10.36 2.55
N ALA A 75 -3.73 11.62 2.78
CA ALA A 75 -4.64 12.73 2.94
C ALA A 75 -5.01 13.20 1.53
N GLY A 76 -6.21 12.89 1.06
CA GLY A 76 -6.70 13.48 -0.19
C GLY A 76 -6.63 15.03 -0.15
N PRO A 77 -6.83 15.72 -1.28
CA PRO A 77 -6.92 17.18 -1.29
C PRO A 77 -7.98 17.70 -0.31
#